data_AF-A0A7X2GWR0-F1
#
_entry.id   AF-A0A7X2GWR0-F1
#
_cell.length_a   1.000
_cell.length_b   1.000
_cell.length_c   1.000
_cell.angle_alpha   90.00
_cell.angle_beta   90.00
_cell.angle_gamma   90.00
#
_symmetry.space_group_name_H-M   'P 1'
#
loop_
_entity.id
_entity.type
_entity.pdbx_description
1 polymer ?
#
loop_
_entity_poly.entity_id
_entity_poly.type
_entity_poly.pdbx_seq_one_letter_code
_entity_poly.pdbx_strand_id
1 'polypeptide(L)'
;MKNNQAELLENTIIAVIVGSLFLIQNIPLFAALCVLFSIWKLWENRAEVAKEFKWTWQLFVTSAIALFLAKISANHHFNSKYGIYPEYLNHSVTAWTAVTACTFLTLRLLSNCLKFFLISLWEKRLLKSLKNGIYAIAFCVMWYFLAIAHDQAVKYDRWLLMLDTYHYSDCHPNQGSSAIRKNRESCYRFIWKFPFELEIQEYHSLKP
;
A
#
# COMPACT_ATOMS: atom_id res chain seq x y z
N MET A 1 15.70 36.40 -17.14
CA MET A 1 15.68 36.75 -15.70
C MET A 1 14.83 35.82 -14.84
N LYS A 2 13.65 35.37 -15.28
CA LYS A 2 12.76 34.48 -14.48
C LYS A 2 13.39 33.11 -14.13
N ASN A 3 14.17 32.50 -15.03
CA ASN A 3 14.80 31.19 -14.77
C ASN A 3 15.87 31.22 -13.68
N ASN A 4 16.74 32.25 -13.65
CA ASN A 4 17.83 32.30 -12.67
C ASN A 4 17.33 32.50 -11.23
N GLN A 5 16.22 33.23 -11.04
CA GLN A 5 15.61 33.40 -9.72
C GLN A 5 14.94 32.13 -9.21
N ALA A 6 14.28 31.37 -10.09
CA ALA A 6 13.68 30.09 -9.73
C ALA A 6 14.73 29.03 -9.39
N GLU A 7 15.83 28.98 -10.14
CA GLU A 7 16.96 28.08 -9.89
C GLU A 7 17.69 28.44 -8.58
N LEU A 8 17.86 29.73 -8.30
CA LEU A 8 18.42 30.19 -7.03
C LEU A 8 17.55 29.76 -5.84
N LEU A 9 16.24 29.99 -5.92
CA LEU A 9 15.29 29.60 -4.88
C LEU A 9 15.32 28.09 -4.62
N GLU A 10 15.33 27.27 -5.67
CA GLU A 10 15.40 25.81 -5.55
C GLU A 10 16.70 25.38 -4.86
N ASN A 11 17.84 25.96 -5.25
CA ASN A 11 19.13 25.65 -4.64
C ASN A 11 19.19 26.07 -3.17
N THR A 12 18.62 27.22 -2.80
CA THR A 12 18.52 27.66 -1.41
C THR A 12 17.67 26.68 -0.59
N ILE A 13 16.55 26.23 -1.13
CA ILE A 13 15.66 25.28 -0.44
C ILE A 13 16.35 23.92 -0.23
N ILE A 14 17.06 23.41 -1.24
CA ILE A 14 17.85 22.17 -1.11
C ILE A 14 18.90 22.33 0.00
N ALA A 15 19.60 23.47 0.03
CA ALA A 15 20.61 23.75 1.06
C ALA A 15 19.99 23.82 2.46
N VAL A 16 18.82 24.44 2.61
CA VAL A 16 18.08 24.50 3.89
C VAL A 16 17.64 23.11 4.35
N ILE A 17 17.08 22.29 3.45
CA ILE A 17 16.63 20.93 3.77
C ILE A 17 17.82 20.08 4.23
N VAL A 18 18.93 20.12 3.52
CA VAL A 18 20.13 19.35 3.88
C VAL A 18 20.77 19.90 5.15
N GLY A 19 20.82 21.23 5.31
CA GLY A 19 21.28 21.88 6.53
C GLY A 19 20.43 21.52 7.75
N SER A 20 19.11 21.32 7.57
CA SER A 20 18.20 20.92 8.64
C SER A 20 18.57 19.55 9.25
N LEU A 21 19.14 18.63 8.46
CA LEU A 21 19.63 17.34 8.95
C LEU A 21 20.75 17.54 9.99
N PHE A 22 21.68 18.45 9.72
CA PHE A 22 22.83 18.72 10.59
C PHE A 22 22.48 19.61 11.78
N LEU A 23 21.61 20.60 11.58
CA LEU A 23 21.26 21.60 12.59
C LEU A 23 20.24 21.11 13.60
N ILE A 24 19.23 20.36 13.14
CA ILE A 24 18.08 19.97 13.98
C ILE A 24 18.24 18.53 14.49
N GLN A 25 19.02 17.70 13.78
CA GLN A 25 19.23 16.27 14.08
C GLN A 25 17.91 15.46 14.26
N ASN A 26 16.80 15.99 13.75
CA ASN A 26 15.48 15.39 13.83
C ASN A 26 15.16 14.71 12.50
N ILE A 27 15.42 13.39 12.44
CA ILE A 27 15.25 12.57 11.24
C ILE A 27 13.80 12.61 10.70
N PRO A 28 12.74 12.47 11.54
CA PRO A 28 11.36 12.61 11.08
C PRO A 28 11.06 13.95 10.39
N LEU A 29 11.51 15.05 10.99
CA LEU A 29 11.29 16.39 10.42
C LEU A 29 12.02 16.55 9.08
N PHE A 30 13.27 16.09 8.99
CA PHE A 30 14.03 16.08 7.74
C PHE A 30 13.33 15.26 6.65
N ALA A 31 12.85 14.04 6.98
CA ALA A 31 12.12 13.20 6.05
C ALA A 31 10.83 13.87 5.56
N ALA A 32 10.09 14.54 6.45
CA ALA A 32 8.90 15.31 6.10
C ALA A 32 9.21 16.45 5.13
N LEU A 33 10.30 17.20 5.35
CA LEU A 33 10.75 18.26 4.45
C LEU A 33 11.13 17.72 3.06
N CYS A 34 11.81 16.57 2.99
CA CYS A 34 12.12 15.89 1.73
C CYS A 34 10.86 15.50 0.94
N VAL A 35 9.83 15.00 1.63
CA VAL A 35 8.54 14.67 1.02
C VAL A 35 7.83 15.93 0.52
N LEU A 36 7.75 16.98 1.34
CA LEU A 36 7.12 18.26 0.95
C LEU A 36 7.79 18.89 -0.27
N PHE A 37 9.12 18.88 -0.32
CA PHE A 37 9.88 19.34 -1.49
C PHE A 37 9.54 18.54 -2.75
N SER A 38 9.46 17.22 -2.62
CA SER A 38 9.12 16.33 -3.73
C SER A 38 7.69 16.56 -4.23
N ILE A 39 6.73 16.77 -3.33
CA ILE A 39 5.34 17.12 -3.66
C ILE A 39 5.28 18.45 -4.40
N TRP A 40 6.01 19.47 -3.93
CA TRP A 40 6.05 20.77 -4.59
C TRP A 40 6.59 20.67 -6.02
N LYS A 41 7.69 19.92 -6.23
CA LYS A 41 8.25 19.69 -7.57
C LYS A 41 7.34 18.87 -8.49
N LEU A 42 6.58 17.93 -7.93
CA LEU A 42 5.56 17.20 -8.67
C LEU A 42 4.41 18.14 -9.09
N TRP A 43 3.97 19.03 -8.21
CA TRP A 43 2.91 20.00 -8.47
C TRP A 43 3.29 21.03 -9.53
N GLU A 44 4.54 21.49 -9.52
CA GLU A 44 5.09 22.38 -10.54
C GLU A 44 5.04 21.75 -11.94
N ASN A 45 5.35 20.46 -12.03
CA ASN A 45 5.40 19.70 -13.28
C ASN A 45 4.11 18.89 -13.56
N ARG A 46 3.00 19.20 -12.87
CA ARG A 46 1.77 18.39 -12.91
C ARG A 46 1.21 18.16 -14.32
N ALA A 47 1.34 19.14 -15.20
CA ALA A 47 0.80 19.06 -16.56
C ALA A 47 1.60 18.08 -17.44
N GLU A 48 2.90 17.97 -17.20
CA GLU A 48 3.78 17.04 -17.91
C GLU A 48 3.64 15.63 -17.34
N VAL A 49 3.58 15.51 -16.00
CA VAL A 49 3.28 14.26 -15.31
C VAL A 49 1.92 13.69 -15.74
N ALA A 50 0.89 14.53 -15.90
CA ALA A 50 -0.42 14.08 -16.37
C ALA A 50 -0.40 13.54 -17.81
N LYS A 51 0.49 14.04 -18.68
CA LYS A 51 0.67 13.54 -20.05
C LYS A 51 1.34 12.16 -20.05
N GLU A 52 2.41 11.99 -19.28
CA GLU A 52 3.07 10.70 -19.07
C GLU A 52 2.09 9.66 -18.48
N PHE A 53 1.26 10.10 -17.53
CA PHE A 53 0.25 9.25 -16.89
C PHE A 53 -0.82 8.76 -17.88
N LYS A 54 -1.24 9.59 -18.84
CA LYS A 54 -2.17 9.20 -19.92
C LYS A 54 -1.59 8.07 -20.81
N TRP A 55 -0.28 8.04 -21.01
CA TRP A 55 0.41 6.98 -21.76
C TRP A 55 0.54 5.67 -20.96
N THR A 56 0.47 5.78 -19.63
CA THR A 56 0.55 4.65 -18.70
C THR A 56 -0.68 3.73 -18.79
N TRP A 57 -1.77 4.15 -19.46
CA TRP A 57 -2.94 3.30 -19.77
C TRP A 57 -2.65 2.12 -20.70
N GLN A 58 -1.55 2.12 -21.44
CA GLN A 58 -1.10 0.93 -22.19
C GLN A 58 -0.58 -0.20 -21.28
N LEU A 59 -0.30 0.05 -19.99
CA LEU A 59 0.01 -0.99 -18.99
C LEU A 59 -1.22 -1.81 -18.54
N PHE A 60 -2.38 -1.63 -19.17
CA PHE A 60 -3.61 -2.38 -18.88
C PHE A 60 -3.40 -3.91 -18.91
N VAL A 61 -2.58 -4.44 -19.84
CA VAL A 61 -2.27 -5.87 -19.91
C VAL A 61 -1.44 -6.33 -18.70
N THR A 62 -0.48 -5.53 -18.24
CA THR A 62 0.25 -5.83 -17.00
C THR A 62 -0.64 -5.71 -15.76
N SER A 63 -1.68 -4.86 -15.80
CA SER A 63 -2.66 -4.75 -14.72
C SER A 63 -3.56 -5.99 -14.61
N ALA A 64 -3.92 -6.63 -15.72
CA ALA A 64 -4.71 -7.86 -15.70
C ALA A 64 -3.94 -9.04 -15.10
N ILE A 65 -2.68 -9.24 -15.49
CA ILE A 65 -1.81 -10.27 -14.90
C ILE A 65 -1.58 -9.99 -13.40
N ALA A 66 -1.32 -8.73 -13.05
CA ALA A 66 -1.17 -8.33 -11.65
C ALA A 66 -2.44 -8.61 -10.84
N LEU A 67 -3.62 -8.25 -11.34
CA LEU A 67 -4.89 -8.54 -10.68
C LEU A 67 -5.15 -10.04 -10.55
N PHE A 68 -4.79 -10.83 -11.55
CA PHE A 68 -4.90 -12.29 -11.51
C PHE A 68 -3.98 -12.88 -10.42
N LEU A 69 -2.71 -12.47 -10.37
CA LEU A 69 -1.77 -12.88 -9.33
C LEU A 69 -2.21 -12.40 -7.93
N ALA A 70 -2.71 -11.17 -7.82
CA ALA A 70 -3.28 -10.63 -6.60
C ALA A 70 -4.47 -11.45 -6.10
N LYS A 71 -5.33 -11.90 -7.00
CA LYS A 71 -6.48 -12.76 -6.67
C LYS A 71 -6.05 -14.14 -6.20
N ILE A 72 -5.06 -14.76 -6.85
CA ILE A 72 -4.49 -16.03 -6.40
C ILE A 72 -3.88 -15.87 -5.01
N SER A 73 -3.10 -14.81 -4.80
CA SER A 73 -2.52 -14.48 -3.49
C SER A 73 -3.58 -14.25 -2.42
N ALA A 74 -4.69 -13.57 -2.76
CA ALA A 74 -5.80 -13.34 -1.85
C ALA A 74 -6.52 -14.63 -1.44
N ASN A 75 -6.81 -15.51 -2.40
CA ASN A 75 -7.35 -16.83 -2.10
C ASN A 75 -6.41 -17.62 -1.19
N HIS A 76 -5.11 -17.64 -1.51
CA HIS A 76 -4.13 -18.34 -0.71
C HIS A 76 -4.00 -17.75 0.70
N HIS A 77 -4.05 -16.42 0.85
CA HIS A 77 -3.99 -15.74 2.15
C HIS A 77 -5.09 -16.24 3.10
N PHE A 78 -6.35 -16.17 2.68
CA PHE A 78 -7.47 -16.59 3.53
C PHE A 78 -7.53 -18.12 3.69
N ASN A 79 -7.20 -18.88 2.66
CA ASN A 79 -7.15 -20.34 2.74
C ASN A 79 -6.05 -20.83 3.70
N SER A 80 -4.85 -20.26 3.61
CA SER A 80 -3.71 -20.63 4.47
C SER A 80 -3.92 -20.17 5.93
N LYS A 81 -4.43 -18.95 6.12
CA LYS A 81 -4.60 -18.37 7.47
C LYS A 81 -5.82 -18.90 8.21
N TYR A 82 -6.92 -19.20 7.51
CA TYR A 82 -8.20 -19.58 8.13
C TYR A 82 -8.72 -20.97 7.72
N GLY A 83 -8.11 -21.63 6.74
CA GLY A 83 -8.58 -22.93 6.25
C GLY A 83 -9.92 -22.88 5.51
N ILE A 84 -10.35 -21.70 5.05
CA ILE A 84 -11.62 -21.51 4.36
C ILE A 84 -11.47 -21.94 2.90
N TYR A 85 -12.40 -22.76 2.41
CA TYR A 85 -12.39 -23.17 1.01
C TYR A 85 -12.65 -21.98 0.07
N PRO A 86 -11.97 -21.91 -1.10
CA PRO A 86 -12.12 -20.80 -2.03
C PRO A 86 -13.56 -20.58 -2.51
N GLU A 87 -14.39 -21.62 -2.53
CA GLU A 87 -15.81 -21.50 -2.90
C GLU A 87 -16.60 -20.60 -1.95
N TYR A 88 -16.18 -20.46 -0.69
CA TYR A 88 -16.84 -19.61 0.31
C TYR A 88 -16.26 -18.19 0.39
N LEU A 89 -15.30 -17.87 -0.49
CA LEU A 89 -14.59 -16.59 -0.50
C LEU A 89 -14.81 -15.88 -1.83
N ASN A 90 -15.44 -14.70 -1.80
CA ASN A 90 -15.64 -13.90 -3.01
C ASN A 90 -15.37 -12.42 -2.76
N HIS A 91 -16.17 -11.79 -1.91
CA HIS A 91 -16.06 -10.37 -1.58
C HIS A 91 -14.82 -10.08 -0.74
N SER A 92 -14.48 -10.94 0.23
CA SER A 92 -13.25 -10.80 1.02
C SER A 92 -12.01 -10.88 0.13
N VAL A 93 -11.98 -11.86 -0.78
CA VAL A 93 -10.91 -12.06 -1.76
C VAL A 93 -10.80 -10.88 -2.70
N THR A 94 -11.92 -10.35 -3.18
CA THR A 94 -11.93 -9.15 -4.05
C THR A 94 -11.37 -7.93 -3.33
N ALA A 95 -11.78 -7.70 -2.08
CA ALA A 95 -11.25 -6.61 -1.27
C ALA A 95 -9.74 -6.79 -1.00
N TRP A 96 -9.30 -8.00 -0.65
CA TRP A 96 -7.89 -8.30 -0.43
C TRP A 96 -7.06 -8.23 -1.72
N THR A 97 -7.64 -8.56 -2.86
CA THR A 97 -7.02 -8.39 -4.19
C THR A 97 -6.68 -6.93 -4.44
N ALA A 98 -7.52 -5.98 -4.03
CA ALA A 98 -7.20 -4.56 -4.12
C ALA A 98 -6.03 -4.18 -3.19
N VAL A 99 -6.01 -4.72 -1.97
CA VAL A 99 -4.90 -4.51 -1.01
C VAL A 99 -3.58 -5.04 -1.57
N THR A 100 -3.55 -6.26 -2.10
CA THR A 100 -2.35 -6.86 -2.70
C THR A 100 -1.98 -6.23 -4.04
N ALA A 101 -2.94 -5.74 -4.83
CA ALA A 101 -2.62 -4.98 -6.04
C ALA A 101 -1.84 -3.69 -5.71
N CYS A 102 -2.20 -3.01 -4.61
CA CYS A 102 -1.45 -1.85 -4.12
C CYS A 102 -0.03 -2.22 -3.68
N THR A 103 0.22 -3.44 -3.19
CA THR A 103 1.59 -3.85 -2.83
C THR A 103 2.48 -4.04 -4.05
N PHE A 104 1.96 -4.28 -5.26
CA PHE A 104 2.80 -4.27 -6.47
C PHE A 104 3.42 -2.91 -6.77
N LEU A 105 2.83 -1.81 -6.26
CA LEU A 105 3.45 -0.48 -6.33
C LEU A 105 4.76 -0.43 -5.54
N THR A 106 4.96 -1.28 -4.52
CA THR A 106 6.21 -1.33 -3.74
C THR A 106 7.42 -1.57 -4.62
N LEU A 107 7.32 -2.48 -5.60
CA LEU A 107 8.42 -2.81 -6.50
C LEU A 107 8.82 -1.60 -7.35
N ARG A 108 7.82 -0.86 -7.85
CA ARG A 108 8.06 0.37 -8.62
C ARG A 108 8.65 1.48 -7.74
N LEU A 109 8.17 1.62 -6.50
CA LEU A 109 8.71 2.58 -5.53
C LEU A 109 10.17 2.26 -5.19
N LEU A 110 10.49 1.00 -4.88
CA LEU A 110 11.86 0.56 -4.57
C LEU A 110 12.79 0.70 -5.78
N SER A 111 12.32 0.33 -6.97
CA SER A 111 13.08 0.52 -8.22
C SER A 111 13.41 2.00 -8.46
N ASN A 112 12.45 2.89 -8.24
CA ASN A 112 12.68 4.34 -8.33
C ASN A 112 13.59 4.86 -7.21
N CYS A 113 13.43 4.40 -5.96
CA CYS A 113 14.33 4.77 -4.86
C CYS A 113 15.79 4.40 -5.21
N LEU A 114 16.02 3.17 -5.70
CA LEU A 114 17.34 2.71 -6.14
C LEU A 114 17.87 3.54 -7.33
N LYS A 115 17.03 3.82 -8.33
CA LYS A 115 17.41 4.63 -9.49
C LYS A 115 17.89 6.02 -9.07
N PHE A 116 17.11 6.74 -8.25
CA PHE A 116 17.49 8.08 -7.80
C PHE A 116 18.71 8.06 -6.87
N PHE A 117 18.84 7.03 -6.04
CA PHE A 117 20.02 6.83 -5.21
C PHE A 117 21.30 6.63 -6.04
N LEU A 118 21.27 5.76 -7.05
CA LEU A 118 22.41 5.54 -7.96
C LEU A 118 22.78 6.82 -8.73
N ILE A 119 21.77 7.55 -9.23
CA ILE A 119 22.00 8.84 -9.89
C ILE A 119 22.63 9.84 -8.92
N SER A 120 22.19 9.88 -7.66
CA SER A 120 22.76 10.74 -6.63
C SER A 120 24.26 10.45 -6.42
N LEU A 121 24.66 9.18 -6.40
CA LEU A 121 26.06 8.80 -6.19
C LEU A 121 26.97 9.16 -7.37
N TRP A 122 26.45 9.08 -8.59
CA TRP A 122 27.25 9.26 -9.81
C TRP A 122 27.28 10.71 -10.31
N GLU A 123 26.37 11.55 -9.81
CA GLU A 123 26.28 12.96 -10.19
C GLU A 123 27.43 13.78 -9.58
N LYS A 124 28.25 14.39 -10.44
CA LYS A 124 29.40 15.20 -10.02
C LYS A 124 29.00 16.56 -9.42
N ARG A 125 27.82 17.09 -9.79
CA ARG A 125 27.33 18.37 -9.27
C ARG A 125 26.63 18.16 -7.93
N LEU A 126 27.19 18.73 -6.87
CA LEU A 126 26.74 18.55 -5.49
C LEU A 126 25.24 18.85 -5.29
N LEU A 127 24.74 19.99 -5.75
CA LEU A 127 23.31 20.35 -5.61
C LEU A 127 22.37 19.40 -6.35
N LYS A 128 22.78 18.94 -7.53
CA LYS A 128 21.99 18.00 -8.33
C LYS A 128 22.01 16.58 -7.74
N SER A 129 23.13 16.18 -7.15
CA SER A 129 23.24 14.96 -6.35
C SER A 129 22.28 15.02 -5.16
N LEU A 130 22.35 16.07 -4.34
CA LEU A 130 21.47 16.25 -3.17
C LEU A 130 19.98 16.24 -3.54
N LYS A 131 19.60 16.88 -4.64
CA LYS A 131 18.23 16.85 -5.16
C LYS A 131 17.75 15.43 -5.43
N ASN A 132 18.57 14.59 -6.08
CA ASN A 132 18.23 13.19 -6.34
C ASN A 132 18.21 12.35 -5.04
N GLY A 133 19.09 12.66 -4.09
CA GLY A 133 19.05 12.08 -2.74
C GLY A 133 17.73 12.37 -2.01
N ILE A 134 17.24 13.61 -2.09
CA ILE A 134 15.93 14.00 -1.53
C ILE A 134 14.79 13.18 -2.15
N TYR A 135 14.82 12.99 -3.48
CA TYR A 135 13.83 12.14 -4.16
C TYR A 135 13.91 10.68 -3.72
N ALA A 136 15.12 10.11 -3.59
CA ALA A 136 15.29 8.76 -3.08
C ALA A 136 14.69 8.62 -1.67
N ILE A 137 14.97 9.57 -0.77
CA ILE A 137 14.39 9.58 0.59
C ILE A 137 12.86 9.61 0.52
N ALA A 138 12.27 10.47 -0.31
CA ALA A 138 10.82 10.56 -0.45
C ALA A 138 10.19 9.24 -0.92
N PHE A 139 10.78 8.56 -1.91
CA PHE A 139 10.30 7.24 -2.36
C PHE A 139 10.43 6.18 -1.26
N CYS A 140 11.52 6.21 -0.51
CA CYS A 140 11.74 5.26 0.58
C CYS A 140 10.79 5.52 1.77
N VAL A 141 10.43 6.77 2.07
CA VAL A 141 9.36 7.12 3.05
C VAL A 141 7.99 6.63 2.58
N MET A 142 7.65 6.83 1.30
CA MET A 142 6.39 6.33 0.73
C MET A 142 6.29 4.81 0.80
N TRP A 143 7.39 4.10 0.53
CA TRP A 143 7.46 2.64 0.68
C TRP A 143 7.22 2.21 2.13
N TYR A 144 7.85 2.90 3.10
CA TYR A 144 7.67 2.62 4.53
C TYR A 144 6.21 2.77 4.98
N PHE A 145 5.53 3.84 4.56
CA PHE A 145 4.10 4.02 4.84
C PHE A 145 3.24 2.91 4.22
N LEU A 146 3.55 2.48 2.99
CA LEU A 146 2.85 1.39 2.33
C LEU A 146 3.04 0.06 3.06
N ALA A 147 4.25 -0.19 3.60
CA ALA A 147 4.55 -1.36 4.41
C ALA A 147 3.77 -1.37 5.74
N ILE A 148 3.72 -0.24 6.46
CA ILE A 148 2.89 -0.11 7.68
C ILE A 148 1.41 -0.30 7.35
N ALA A 149 0.92 0.33 6.29
CA ALA A 149 -0.48 0.19 5.89
C ALA A 149 -0.84 -1.26 5.57
N HIS A 150 0.06 -2.00 4.93
CA HIS A 150 -0.12 -3.43 4.68
C HIS A 150 -0.13 -4.26 5.98
N ASP A 151 0.82 -4.03 6.91
CA ASP A 151 0.83 -4.72 8.21
C ASP A 151 -0.48 -4.47 8.98
N GLN A 152 -0.97 -3.23 8.94
CA GLN A 152 -2.26 -2.88 9.52
C GLN A 152 -3.41 -3.59 8.81
N ALA A 153 -3.41 -3.67 7.47
CA ALA A 153 -4.42 -4.41 6.72
C ALA A 153 -4.45 -5.90 7.08
N VAL A 154 -3.29 -6.54 7.29
CA VAL A 154 -3.19 -7.94 7.73
C VAL A 154 -3.76 -8.17 9.12
N LYS A 155 -3.68 -7.19 10.02
CA LYS A 155 -4.28 -7.27 11.38
C LYS A 155 -5.80 -7.22 11.34
N TYR A 156 -6.38 -6.47 10.41
CA TYR A 156 -7.82 -6.29 10.27
C TYR A 156 -8.45 -7.10 9.14
N ASP A 157 -7.75 -8.06 8.55
CA ASP A 157 -8.23 -8.88 7.44
C ASP A 157 -9.50 -9.70 7.76
N ARG A 158 -9.72 -10.04 9.04
CA ARG A 158 -10.97 -10.67 9.52
C ARG A 158 -12.22 -9.86 9.21
N TRP A 159 -12.11 -8.53 9.16
CA TRP A 159 -13.23 -7.66 8.79
C TRP A 159 -13.67 -7.89 7.34
N LEU A 160 -12.72 -8.22 6.46
CA LEU A 160 -13.03 -8.52 5.06
C LEU A 160 -13.82 -9.82 4.94
N LEU A 161 -13.57 -10.80 5.80
CA LEU A 161 -14.34 -12.05 5.82
C LEU A 161 -15.83 -11.83 6.16
N MET A 162 -16.17 -10.75 6.86
CA MET A 162 -17.58 -10.42 7.11
C MET A 162 -18.34 -10.13 5.81
N LEU A 163 -17.66 -9.68 4.75
CA LEU A 163 -18.30 -9.40 3.46
C LEU A 163 -18.90 -10.66 2.82
N ASP A 164 -18.32 -11.84 3.10
CA ASP A 164 -18.80 -13.11 2.55
C ASP A 164 -19.89 -13.78 3.42
N THR A 165 -20.17 -13.25 4.61
CA THR A 165 -21.19 -13.81 5.52
C THR A 165 -22.61 -13.69 5.01
N TYR A 166 -22.87 -12.73 4.13
CA TYR A 166 -24.21 -12.51 3.57
C TYR A 166 -24.57 -13.49 2.45
N HIS A 167 -23.58 -14.14 1.83
CA HIS A 167 -23.78 -14.92 0.62
C HIS A 167 -23.93 -16.43 0.89
N TYR A 168 -23.40 -16.92 2.02
CA TYR A 168 -23.40 -18.34 2.42
C TYR A 168 -24.13 -18.52 3.76
N SER A 169 -25.47 -18.55 3.71
CA SER A 169 -26.35 -18.62 4.89
C SER A 169 -26.57 -20.04 5.43
N ASP A 170 -25.82 -21.03 4.96
CA ASP A 170 -26.03 -22.46 5.27
C ASP A 170 -25.40 -22.91 6.61
N CYS A 171 -24.87 -21.98 7.39
CA CYS A 171 -24.24 -22.22 8.69
C CYS A 171 -25.20 -22.05 9.89
N HIS A 172 -26.44 -21.59 9.68
CA HIS A 172 -27.46 -21.41 10.73
C HIS A 172 -26.94 -20.85 12.08
N PRO A 173 -26.29 -19.67 12.09
CA PRO A 173 -25.77 -19.09 13.32
C PRO A 173 -26.88 -18.72 14.32
N ASN A 174 -26.54 -18.66 15.61
CA ASN A 174 -27.44 -18.13 16.64
C ASN A 174 -27.88 -16.70 16.30
N GLN A 175 -29.12 -16.34 16.65
CA GLN A 175 -29.75 -15.05 16.33
C GLN A 175 -28.80 -13.87 16.64
N GLY A 176 -28.52 -13.05 15.61
CA GLY A 176 -27.70 -11.85 15.71
C GLY A 176 -26.20 -12.03 15.45
N SER A 177 -25.73 -13.24 15.14
CA SER A 177 -24.33 -13.50 14.77
C SER A 177 -24.17 -13.81 13.28
N SER A 178 -23.14 -13.23 12.65
CA SER A 178 -22.74 -13.59 11.29
C SER A 178 -21.85 -14.82 11.31
N ALA A 179 -21.94 -15.66 10.27
CA ALA A 179 -21.07 -16.81 10.11
C ALA A 179 -20.63 -16.98 8.65
N ILE A 180 -19.48 -17.63 8.48
CA ILE A 180 -18.94 -18.01 7.18
C ILE A 180 -18.56 -19.49 7.21
N ARG A 181 -18.89 -20.21 6.14
CA ARG A 181 -18.52 -21.62 6.02
C ARG A 181 -17.02 -21.75 5.82
N LYS A 182 -16.38 -22.63 6.60
CA LYS A 182 -14.96 -22.96 6.44
C LYS A 182 -14.79 -24.11 5.46
N ASN A 183 -15.53 -25.20 5.70
CA ASN A 183 -15.48 -26.45 4.93
C ASN A 183 -16.84 -27.19 5.04
N ARG A 184 -16.86 -28.49 4.70
CA ARG A 184 -18.08 -29.32 4.75
C ARG A 184 -18.59 -29.60 6.17
N GLU A 185 -17.76 -29.45 7.19
CA GLU A 185 -18.02 -29.90 8.56
C GLU A 185 -18.08 -28.76 9.58
N SER A 186 -17.50 -27.59 9.27
CA SER A 186 -17.43 -26.48 10.21
C SER A 186 -17.64 -25.11 9.57
N CYS A 187 -18.09 -24.20 10.42
CA CYS A 187 -18.29 -22.79 10.13
C CYS A 187 -17.57 -21.93 11.17
N TYR A 188 -17.21 -20.71 10.79
CA TYR A 188 -16.75 -19.68 11.72
C TYR A 188 -17.91 -18.75 12.04
N ARG A 189 -18.09 -18.43 13.33
CA ARG A 189 -18.94 -17.34 13.79
C ARG A 189 -18.10 -16.13 14.17
N PHE A 190 -18.59 -14.94 13.88
CA PHE A 190 -17.93 -13.69 14.25
C PHE A 190 -18.38 -13.24 15.64
N ILE A 191 -17.43 -12.98 16.52
CA ILE A 191 -17.66 -12.53 17.90
C ILE A 191 -17.01 -11.16 18.05
N TRP A 192 -17.83 -10.20 18.47
CA TRP A 192 -17.39 -8.86 18.77
C TRP A 192 -16.86 -8.79 20.20
N LYS A 193 -15.58 -8.46 20.34
CA LYS A 193 -14.99 -8.05 21.61
C LYS A 193 -14.85 -6.54 21.65
N PHE A 194 -15.41 -5.94 22.68
CA PHE A 194 -15.31 -4.51 22.93
C PHE A 194 -13.82 -4.13 23.17
N PRO A 195 -13.29 -3.04 22.58
CA PRO A 195 -14.01 -1.99 21.84
C PRO A 195 -14.16 -2.20 20.33
N PHE A 196 -13.24 -2.90 19.63
CA PHE A 196 -13.30 -3.08 18.16
C PHE A 196 -12.60 -4.34 17.65
N GLU A 197 -12.46 -5.37 18.50
CA GLU A 197 -11.75 -6.59 18.12
C GLU A 197 -12.73 -7.65 17.60
N LEU A 198 -12.48 -8.11 16.38
CA LEU A 198 -13.28 -9.15 15.74
C LEU A 198 -12.56 -10.49 15.90
N GLU A 199 -13.19 -11.38 16.65
CA GLU A 199 -12.75 -12.76 16.78
C GLU A 199 -13.60 -13.69 15.92
N ILE A 200 -12.99 -14.79 15.50
CA ILE A 200 -13.66 -15.87 14.80
C ILE A 200 -13.61 -17.11 15.69
N GLN A 201 -14.75 -17.75 15.87
CA GLN A 201 -14.84 -19.00 16.61
C GLN A 201 -15.37 -20.10 15.69
N GLU A 202 -14.65 -21.21 15.63
CA GLU A 202 -15.08 -22.39 14.89
C GLU A 202 -16.18 -23.13 15.64
N TYR A 203 -17.20 -23.59 14.91
CA TYR A 203 -18.21 -24.50 15.41
C TYR A 203 -18.58 -25.52 14.34
N HIS A 204 -19.04 -26.68 14.79
CA HIS A 204 -19.44 -27.76 13.90
C HIS A 204 -20.79 -27.44 13.25
N SER A 205 -20.86 -27.53 11.93
CA SER A 205 -22.07 -27.34 11.13
C SER A 205 -21.93 -28.05 9.80
N LEU A 206 -22.53 -29.24 9.70
CA LEU A 206 -22.52 -30.02 8.47
C LEU A 206 -23.25 -29.27 7.35
N LYS A 207 -22.72 -29.39 6.13
CA LYS A 207 -23.39 -28.86 4.94
C LYS A 207 -24.63 -29.73 4.66
N PRO A 208 -25.83 -29.13 4.50
CA PRO A 208 -27.04 -29.87 4.14
C PRO A 208 -26.96 -30.49 2.74
#